data_AF-A0A257L431-F1
#
_entry.id   AF-A0A257L431-F1
#
_cell.length_a   1.000
_cell.length_b   1.000
_cell.length_c   1.000
_cell.angle_alpha   90.00
_cell.angle_beta   90.00
_cell.angle_gamma   90.00
#
_symmetry.space_group_name_H-M   'P 1'
#
loop_
_entity.id
_entity.type
_entity.pdbx_description
1 polymer ?
#
loop_
_entity_poly.entity_id
_entity_poly.type
_entity_poly.pdbx_seq_one_letter_code
_entity_poly.pdbx_strand_id
1 'polypeptide(L)'
;MKTGHLIKTLRLKKGITQEELAEKTEISVRTIQRIENGDVDPRAYTLQSIAAALEVDFEVLNIYEADQNDNETKKWLPLLHLSGLLLTIIAPIIVWIYKKNRIENINTHAYDVINFQLSMSLYLLPCLLFSIHPISLFFAVFSQLYIVINTVKVNNGKAYKYPLNIKFLKPSKVL
;
A
#
# COMPACT_ATOMS: atom_id res chain seq x y z
N MET A 1 9.00 7.06 -9.30
CA MET A 1 7.55 7.29 -9.51
C MET A 1 7.02 6.17 -10.38
N LYS A 2 5.73 5.83 -10.26
CA LYS A 2 5.14 4.73 -11.04
C LYS A 2 5.02 5.09 -12.53
N THR A 3 4.97 6.38 -12.83
CA THR A 3 4.82 6.98 -14.17
C THR A 3 6.02 6.80 -15.08
N GLY A 4 7.21 6.48 -14.55
CA GLY A 4 8.42 6.22 -15.34
C GLY A 4 8.24 5.14 -16.42
N HIS A 5 7.56 4.05 -16.06
CA HIS A 5 7.26 2.97 -17.01
C HIS A 5 6.32 3.44 -18.13
N LEU A 6 5.36 4.31 -17.83
CA LEU A 6 4.46 4.86 -18.84
C LEU A 6 5.24 5.76 -19.81
N ILE A 7 6.14 6.61 -19.32
CA ILE A 7 7.02 7.45 -20.15
C ILE A 7 7.81 6.58 -21.13
N LYS A 8 8.43 5.50 -20.66
CA LYS A 8 9.14 4.53 -21.51
C LYS A 8 8.23 3.92 -22.57
N THR A 9 7.02 3.55 -22.18
CA THR A 9 6.03 2.94 -23.09
C THR A 9 5.59 3.92 -24.18
N LEU A 10 5.29 5.17 -23.82
CA LEU A 10 4.92 6.22 -24.76
C LEU A 10 6.06 6.57 -25.70
N ARG A 11 7.29 6.66 -25.18
CA ARG A 11 8.50 6.88 -25.98
C ARG A 11 8.68 5.79 -27.04
N LEU A 12 8.58 4.51 -26.65
CA LEU A 12 8.70 3.39 -27.58
C LEU A 12 7.55 3.36 -28.59
N LYS A 13 6.31 3.69 -28.19
CA LYS A 13 5.17 3.82 -29.10
C LYS A 13 5.35 4.94 -30.13
N LYS A 14 6.01 6.03 -29.73
CA LYS A 14 6.38 7.14 -30.62
C LYS A 14 7.59 6.81 -31.52
N GLY A 15 8.28 5.72 -31.24
CA GLY A 15 9.40 5.23 -32.05
C GLY A 15 10.72 5.97 -31.83
N ILE A 16 10.88 6.68 -30.71
CA ILE A 16 12.09 7.47 -30.44
C ILE A 16 13.02 6.84 -29.39
N THR A 17 14.32 7.10 -29.47
CA THR A 17 15.34 6.60 -28.52
C THR A 17 15.39 7.42 -27.23
N GLN A 18 16.13 6.93 -26.22
CA GLN A 18 16.35 7.71 -24.99
C GLN A 18 17.19 8.97 -25.26
N GLU A 19 18.11 8.88 -26.22
CA GLU A 19 18.94 9.96 -26.72
C GLU A 19 18.10 11.05 -27.40
N GLU A 20 17.16 10.66 -28.26
CA GLU A 20 16.27 11.60 -28.94
C GLU A 20 15.30 12.27 -27.97
N LEU A 21 14.78 11.54 -26.97
CA LEU A 21 13.94 12.14 -25.93
C LEU A 21 14.74 13.12 -25.06
N ALA A 22 15.98 12.75 -24.71
CA ALA A 22 16.91 13.59 -23.97
C ALA A 22 17.21 14.91 -24.71
N GLU A 23 17.49 14.83 -26.01
CA GLU A 23 17.71 16.00 -26.87
C GLU A 23 16.48 16.92 -26.90
N LYS A 24 15.28 16.35 -27.16
CA LYS A 24 14.01 17.11 -27.23
C LYS A 24 13.62 17.81 -25.92
N THR A 25 14.10 17.32 -24.79
CA THR A 25 13.71 17.81 -23.45
C THR A 25 14.81 18.59 -22.75
N GLU A 26 16.00 18.68 -23.34
CA GLU A 26 17.23 19.21 -22.72
C GLU A 26 17.60 18.50 -21.40
N ILE A 27 17.23 17.22 -21.28
CA ILE A 27 17.50 16.37 -20.11
C ILE A 27 18.60 15.38 -20.49
N SER A 28 19.56 15.11 -19.62
CA SER A 28 20.58 14.10 -19.93
C SER A 28 19.98 12.70 -20.10
N VAL A 29 20.52 11.91 -21.03
CA VAL A 29 20.11 10.50 -21.28
C VAL A 29 20.06 9.68 -20.00
N ARG A 30 21.08 9.84 -19.14
CA ARG A 30 21.14 9.18 -17.83
C ARG A 30 19.95 9.54 -16.93
N THR A 31 19.48 10.77 -17.00
CA THR A 31 18.32 11.22 -16.22
C THR A 31 17.03 10.65 -16.80
N ILE A 32 16.85 10.67 -18.13
CA ILE A 32 15.73 9.98 -18.79
C ILE A 32 15.68 8.50 -18.39
N GLN A 33 16.81 7.79 -18.46
CA GLN A 33 16.89 6.38 -18.08
C GLN A 33 16.48 6.15 -16.62
N ARG A 34 16.99 6.96 -15.68
CA ARG A 34 16.64 6.87 -14.25
C ARG A 34 15.17 7.17 -14.00
N ILE A 35 14.59 8.14 -14.73
CA ILE A 35 13.16 8.44 -14.67
C ILE A 35 12.35 7.24 -15.17
N GLU A 36 12.70 6.69 -16.34
CA GLU A 36 12.00 5.53 -16.93
C GLU A 36 12.06 4.28 -16.04
N ASN A 37 13.17 4.10 -15.32
CA ASN A 37 13.34 3.02 -14.36
C ASN A 37 12.67 3.29 -13.00
N GLY A 38 12.22 4.52 -12.75
CA GLY A 38 11.62 4.95 -11.48
C GLY A 38 12.62 5.22 -10.36
N ASP A 39 13.92 5.34 -10.66
CA ASP A 39 15.00 5.63 -9.72
C ASP A 39 15.00 7.07 -9.22
N VAL A 40 14.35 7.98 -9.96
CA VAL A 40 14.23 9.41 -9.64
C VAL A 40 12.81 9.88 -9.94
N ASP A 41 12.28 10.71 -9.05
CA ASP A 41 11.05 11.45 -9.29
C ASP A 41 11.35 12.80 -9.97
N PRO A 42 11.02 12.97 -11.25
CA PRO A 42 11.16 14.25 -11.94
C PRO A 42 10.27 15.31 -11.31
N ARG A 43 10.74 16.56 -11.36
CA ARG A 43 9.95 17.74 -10.98
C ARG A 43 8.80 17.93 -11.97
N ALA A 44 7.74 18.63 -11.55
CA ALA A 44 6.58 18.92 -12.39
C ALA A 44 6.95 19.51 -13.77
N TYR A 45 7.84 20.51 -13.81
CA TYR A 45 8.35 21.08 -15.06
C TYR A 45 9.03 20.05 -15.97
N THR A 46 9.83 19.15 -15.40
CA THR A 46 10.52 18.09 -16.14
C THR A 46 9.52 17.10 -16.75
N LEU A 47 8.48 16.72 -15.98
CA LEU A 47 7.40 15.88 -16.50
C LEU A 47 6.59 16.58 -17.60
N GLN A 48 6.33 17.88 -17.46
CA GLN A 48 5.64 18.67 -18.49
C GLN A 48 6.46 18.73 -19.79
N SER A 49 7.79 18.94 -19.69
CA SER A 49 8.70 18.89 -20.84
C SER A 49 8.69 17.51 -21.53
N ILE A 50 8.75 16.43 -20.75
CA ILE A 50 8.65 15.06 -21.28
C ILE A 50 7.30 14.81 -21.94
N ALA A 51 6.19 15.23 -21.32
CA ALA A 51 4.83 15.08 -21.88
C ALA A 51 4.70 15.82 -23.21
N ALA A 52 5.20 17.06 -23.29
CA ALA A 52 5.24 17.86 -24.50
C ALA A 52 6.08 17.18 -25.60
N ALA A 53 7.29 16.71 -25.28
CA ALA A 53 8.15 16.00 -26.22
C ALA A 53 7.53 14.67 -26.73
N LEU A 54 6.70 14.03 -25.90
CA LEU A 54 5.95 12.82 -26.26
C LEU A 54 4.60 13.11 -26.92
N GLU A 55 4.20 14.38 -27.06
CA GLU A 55 2.90 14.80 -27.61
C GLU A 55 1.71 14.19 -26.85
N VAL A 56 1.80 14.13 -25.52
CA VAL A 56 0.71 13.71 -24.65
C VAL A 56 0.35 14.82 -23.67
N ASP A 57 -0.91 14.85 -23.26
CA ASP A 57 -1.33 15.74 -22.17
C ASP A 57 -0.62 15.34 -20.87
N PHE A 58 -0.10 16.33 -20.14
CA PHE A 58 0.54 16.12 -18.84
C PHE A 58 -0.40 15.42 -17.84
N GLU A 59 -1.70 15.67 -17.93
CA GLU A 59 -2.72 15.06 -17.08
C GLU A 59 -2.77 13.54 -17.24
N VAL A 60 -2.44 13.00 -18.42
CA VAL A 60 -2.37 11.53 -18.64
C VAL A 60 -1.35 10.88 -17.71
N LEU A 61 -0.20 11.55 -17.49
CA LEU A 61 0.86 11.06 -16.61
C LEU A 61 0.40 11.07 -15.14
N ASN A 62 -0.31 12.12 -14.74
CA ASN A 62 -0.84 12.27 -13.39
C ASN A 62 -1.96 11.27 -13.09
N ILE A 63 -2.92 11.11 -14.02
CA ILE A 63 -4.00 10.12 -13.92
C ILE A 63 -3.42 8.71 -13.81
N TYR A 64 -2.40 8.39 -14.61
CA TYR A 64 -1.74 7.09 -14.53
C TYR A 64 -1.09 6.87 -13.16
N GLU A 65 -0.42 7.87 -12.60
CA GLU A 65 0.17 7.76 -11.26
C GLU A 65 -0.89 7.52 -10.18
N ALA A 66 -2.00 8.27 -10.24
CA ALA A 66 -3.12 8.14 -9.33
C ALA A 66 -3.76 6.74 -9.42
N ASP A 67 -4.01 6.24 -10.63
CA ASP A 67 -4.56 4.89 -10.86
C ASP A 67 -3.62 3.81 -10.32
N GLN A 68 -2.30 3.93 -10.56
CA GLN A 68 -1.32 2.99 -10.03
C GLN A 68 -1.21 3.04 -8.49
N ASN A 69 -1.46 4.20 -7.88
CA ASN A 69 -1.52 4.35 -6.42
C ASN A 69 -2.79 3.74 -5.82
N ASP A 70 -3.94 3.96 -6.46
CA ASP A 70 -5.21 3.37 -6.09
C ASP A 70 -5.18 1.84 -6.21
N ASN A 71 -4.65 1.31 -7.32
CA ASN A 71 -4.48 -0.12 -7.54
C ASN A 71 -3.58 -0.79 -6.49
N GLU A 72 -2.47 -0.15 -6.08
CA GLU A 72 -1.66 -0.65 -4.97
C GLU A 72 -2.44 -0.63 -3.65
N THR A 73 -3.17 0.44 -3.37
CA THR A 73 -3.97 0.57 -2.14
C THR A 73 -5.03 -0.54 -2.06
N LYS A 74 -5.79 -0.74 -3.14
CA LYS A 74 -6.81 -1.80 -3.28
C LYS A 74 -6.24 -3.20 -3.16
N LYS A 75 -4.98 -3.41 -3.52
CA LYS A 75 -4.30 -4.70 -3.37
C LYS A 75 -3.80 -4.93 -1.94
N TRP A 76 -3.08 -3.97 -1.38
CA TRP A 76 -2.26 -4.18 -0.21
C TRP A 76 -2.98 -3.90 1.11
N LEU A 77 -3.96 -3.00 1.16
CA LEU A 77 -4.75 -2.82 2.38
C LEU A 77 -5.54 -4.09 2.73
N PRO A 78 -6.30 -4.73 1.82
CA PRO A 78 -6.97 -5.99 2.14
C PRO A 78 -5.98 -7.10 2.50
N LEU A 79 -4.84 -7.17 1.80
CA LEU A 79 -3.79 -8.15 2.12
C LEU A 79 -3.23 -7.96 3.53
N LEU A 80 -3.06 -6.72 3.98
CA LEU A 80 -2.66 -6.41 5.36
C LEU A 80 -3.69 -6.90 6.37
N HIS A 81 -5.00 -6.69 6.12
CA HIS A 81 -6.04 -7.26 7.00
C HIS A 81 -6.00 -8.80 7.01
N LEU A 82 -5.93 -9.40 5.82
CA LEU A 82 -5.89 -10.84 5.64
C LEU A 82 -4.66 -11.48 6.28
N SER A 83 -3.53 -10.78 6.31
CA SER A 83 -2.30 -11.28 6.92
C SER A 83 -2.43 -11.55 8.43
N GLY A 84 -3.43 -10.96 9.10
CA GLY A 84 -3.74 -11.26 10.50
C GLY A 84 -4.47 -12.59 10.73
N LEU A 85 -4.71 -13.41 9.70
CA LEU A 85 -5.20 -14.78 9.89
C LEU A 85 -4.25 -15.58 10.80
N LEU A 86 -4.79 -16.60 11.48
CA LEU A 86 -4.05 -17.49 12.37
C LEU A 86 -3.43 -16.82 13.63
N LEU A 87 -3.96 -15.67 14.05
CA LEU A 87 -3.56 -14.98 15.28
C LEU A 87 -2.11 -14.48 15.31
N THR A 88 -1.46 -14.39 14.16
CA THR A 88 -0.05 -14.00 14.09
C THR A 88 0.11 -12.50 13.86
N ILE A 89 1.04 -11.88 14.61
CA ILE A 89 1.44 -10.48 14.37
C ILE A 89 2.58 -10.38 13.34
N ILE A 90 3.28 -11.48 13.06
CA ILE A 90 4.48 -11.47 12.24
C ILE A 90 4.14 -11.07 10.79
N ALA A 91 3.16 -11.72 10.18
CA ALA A 91 2.75 -11.43 8.81
C ALA A 91 2.25 -9.97 8.62
N PRO A 92 1.35 -9.41 9.46
CA PRO A 92 0.94 -8.02 9.31
C PRO A 92 2.08 -7.03 9.56
N ILE A 93 3.02 -7.33 10.47
CA ILE A 93 4.22 -6.51 10.66
C ILE A 93 5.10 -6.51 9.41
N ILE A 94 5.31 -7.68 8.78
CA ILE A 94 6.10 -7.78 7.54
C ILE A 94 5.44 -6.95 6.43
N VAL A 95 4.13 -7.13 6.20
CA VAL A 95 3.38 -6.38 5.19
C VAL A 95 3.46 -4.88 5.47
N TRP A 96 3.25 -4.47 6.73
CA TRP A 96 3.34 -3.09 7.16
C TRP A 96 4.72 -2.51 6.91
N ILE A 97 5.81 -3.13 7.37
CA ILE A 97 7.17 -2.62 7.17
C ILE A 97 7.51 -2.50 5.68
N TYR A 98 7.09 -3.47 4.88
CA TYR A 98 7.34 -3.48 3.44
C TYR A 98 6.60 -2.35 2.69
N LYS A 99 5.41 -1.94 3.17
CA LYS A 99 4.53 -0.99 2.45
C LYS A 99 4.25 0.33 3.16
N LYS A 100 4.73 0.54 4.39
CA LYS A 100 4.45 1.73 5.22
C LYS A 100 4.78 3.07 4.57
N ASN A 101 5.77 3.10 3.68
CA ASN A 101 6.22 4.32 3.01
C ASN A 101 5.60 4.51 1.61
N ARG A 102 4.76 3.57 1.14
CA ARG A 102 4.24 3.55 -0.24
C ARG A 102 2.73 3.65 -0.34
N ILE A 103 2.03 3.36 0.75
CA ILE A 103 0.57 3.29 0.77
C ILE A 103 0.05 4.27 1.78
N GLU A 104 -0.81 5.16 1.33
CA GLU A 104 -1.44 6.14 2.19
C GLU A 104 -2.29 5.45 3.27
N ASN A 105 -2.28 5.99 4.48
CA ASN A 105 -3.08 5.52 5.62
C ASN A 105 -2.81 4.07 6.08
N ILE A 106 -1.85 3.35 5.49
CA ILE A 106 -1.54 1.96 5.84
C ILE A 106 -1.14 1.80 7.32
N ASN A 107 -0.54 2.82 7.94
CA ASN A 107 -0.19 2.79 9.36
C ASN A 107 -1.42 2.58 10.24
N THR A 108 -2.53 3.27 9.95
CA THR A 108 -3.78 3.13 10.71
C THR A 108 -4.32 1.71 10.62
N HIS A 109 -4.38 1.16 9.41
CA HIS A 109 -4.81 -0.23 9.18
C HIS A 109 -3.90 -1.24 9.87
N ALA A 110 -2.58 -1.04 9.78
CA ALA A 110 -1.60 -1.92 10.38
C ALA A 110 -1.72 -1.94 11.90
N TYR A 111 -1.81 -0.77 12.53
CA TYR A 111 -1.98 -0.66 13.97
C TYR A 111 -3.28 -1.32 14.41
N ASP A 112 -4.37 -1.12 13.71
CA ASP A 112 -5.64 -1.74 14.07
C ASP A 112 -5.60 -3.27 13.98
N VAL A 113 -5.00 -3.82 12.92
CA VAL A 113 -4.82 -5.29 12.76
C VAL A 113 -3.90 -5.85 13.84
N ILE A 114 -2.73 -5.24 14.07
CA ILE A 114 -1.75 -5.71 15.05
C ILE A 114 -2.32 -5.62 16.46
N ASN A 115 -2.94 -4.49 16.82
CA ASN A 115 -3.61 -4.29 18.09
C ASN A 115 -4.69 -5.36 18.31
N PHE A 116 -5.46 -5.68 17.27
CA PHE A 116 -6.52 -6.68 17.37
C PHE A 116 -5.94 -8.07 17.62
N GLN A 117 -4.88 -8.46 16.90
CA GLN A 117 -4.22 -9.75 17.14
C GLN A 117 -3.60 -9.85 18.53
N LEU A 118 -2.97 -8.78 19.01
CA LEU A 118 -2.46 -8.72 20.39
C LEU A 118 -3.59 -8.84 21.43
N SER A 119 -4.71 -8.14 21.20
CA SER A 119 -5.88 -8.19 22.07
C SER A 119 -6.46 -9.61 22.12
N MET A 120 -6.68 -10.24 20.96
CA MET A 120 -7.20 -11.61 20.89
C MET A 120 -6.26 -12.62 21.54
N SER A 121 -4.94 -12.49 21.31
CA SER A 121 -3.94 -13.35 21.95
C SER A 121 -3.96 -13.20 23.47
N LEU A 122 -4.08 -11.97 23.97
CA LEU A 122 -4.17 -11.68 25.41
C LEU A 122 -5.42 -12.32 26.04
N TYR A 123 -6.56 -12.29 25.36
CA TYR A 123 -7.80 -12.94 25.84
C TYR A 123 -7.72 -14.47 25.80
N LEU A 124 -6.95 -15.05 24.88
CA LEU A 124 -6.78 -16.51 24.75
C LEU A 124 -5.88 -17.11 25.82
N LEU A 125 -4.84 -16.39 26.27
CA LEU A 125 -3.87 -16.86 27.27
C LEU A 125 -4.52 -17.48 28.54
N PRO A 126 -5.40 -16.78 29.28
CA PRO A 126 -6.03 -17.37 30.47
C PRO A 126 -6.96 -18.53 30.12
N CYS A 127 -7.65 -18.47 28.97
CA CYS A 127 -8.55 -19.56 28.56
C CYS A 127 -7.79 -20.87 28.31
N LEU A 128 -6.56 -20.79 27.77
CA LEU A 128 -5.69 -21.95 27.57
C LEU A 128 -5.09 -22.45 28.89
N LEU A 129 -4.65 -21.54 29.77
CA LEU A 129 -4.06 -21.90 31.07
C LEU A 129 -5.06 -22.59 32.00
N PHE A 130 -6.31 -22.13 32.03
CA PHE A 130 -7.37 -22.67 32.88
C PHE A 130 -8.26 -23.70 32.17
N SER A 131 -7.86 -24.17 30.98
CA SER A 131 -8.59 -25.20 30.21
C SER A 131 -10.06 -24.86 29.91
N ILE A 132 -10.36 -23.58 29.67
CA ILE A 132 -11.70 -23.09 29.35
C ILE A 132 -11.92 -23.16 27.82
N HIS A 133 -11.99 -24.37 27.30
CA HIS A 133 -12.00 -24.65 25.86
C HIS A 133 -13.15 -24.02 25.05
N PRO A 134 -14.40 -23.93 25.56
CA PRO A 134 -15.47 -23.29 24.80
C PRO A 134 -15.22 -21.80 24.56
N ILE A 135 -14.66 -21.10 25.55
CA ILE A 135 -14.37 -19.67 25.47
C ILE A 135 -13.17 -19.42 24.56
N SER A 136 -12.12 -20.26 24.63
CA SER A 136 -10.98 -20.12 23.73
C SER A 136 -11.38 -20.32 22.27
N LEU A 137 -12.25 -21.30 21.97
CA LEU A 137 -12.78 -21.50 20.62
C LEU A 137 -13.58 -20.29 20.14
N PHE A 138 -14.41 -19.71 21.02
CA PHE A 138 -15.17 -18.49 20.70
C PHE A 138 -14.23 -17.35 20.25
N PHE A 139 -13.21 -17.02 21.04
CA PHE A 139 -12.28 -15.93 20.69
C PHE A 139 -11.46 -16.23 19.42
N ALA A 140 -11.04 -17.49 19.23
CA ALA A 140 -10.32 -17.89 18.04
C ALA A 140 -11.18 -17.69 16.77
N VAL A 141 -12.42 -18.18 16.77
CA VAL A 141 -13.36 -18.04 15.64
C VAL A 141 -13.75 -16.58 15.44
N PHE A 142 -14.05 -15.85 16.53
CA PHE A 142 -14.37 -14.43 16.50
C PHE A 142 -13.27 -13.60 15.82
N SER A 143 -12.00 -13.88 16.15
CA SER A 143 -10.85 -13.23 15.52
C SER A 143 -10.83 -13.45 14.00
N GLN A 144 -10.93 -14.71 13.56
CA GLN A 144 -10.90 -15.03 12.13
C GLN A 144 -12.08 -14.41 11.38
N LEU A 145 -13.28 -14.43 11.97
CA LEU A 145 -14.47 -13.84 11.40
C LEU A 145 -14.28 -12.34 11.13
N TYR A 146 -13.78 -11.58 12.11
CA TYR A 146 -13.58 -10.14 11.94
C TYR A 146 -12.43 -9.80 10.98
N ILE A 147 -11.40 -10.65 10.89
CA ILE A 147 -10.36 -10.51 9.87
C ILE A 147 -10.95 -10.64 8.47
N VAL A 148 -11.75 -11.68 8.21
CA VAL A 148 -12.38 -11.90 6.91
C VAL A 148 -13.37 -10.77 6.58
N ILE A 149 -14.25 -10.42 7.53
CA ILE A 149 -15.23 -9.34 7.34
C ILE A 149 -14.53 -8.01 7.00
N ASN A 150 -13.49 -7.63 7.75
CA ASN A 150 -12.79 -6.38 7.52
C ASN A 150 -11.96 -6.41 6.24
N THR A 151 -11.39 -7.56 5.87
CA THR A 151 -10.73 -7.75 4.57
C THR A 151 -11.70 -7.48 3.42
N VAL A 152 -12.90 -8.08 3.46
CA VAL A 152 -13.94 -7.88 2.44
C VAL A 152 -14.44 -6.43 2.42
N LYS A 153 -14.62 -5.80 3.59
CA LYS A 153 -15.01 -4.39 3.67
C LYS A 153 -13.98 -3.48 3.02
N VAL A 154 -12.71 -3.64 3.37
CA VAL A 154 -11.61 -2.81 2.85
C VAL A 154 -11.40 -3.04 1.36
N ASN A 155 -11.52 -4.28 0.88
CA ASN A 155 -11.45 -4.60 -0.55
C ASN A 155 -12.56 -3.88 -1.36
N ASN A 156 -13.72 -3.64 -0.74
CA ASN A 156 -14.83 -2.92 -1.33
C ASN A 156 -14.84 -1.41 -1.01
N GLY A 157 -13.74 -0.86 -0.46
CA GLY A 157 -13.65 0.56 -0.08
C GLY A 157 -14.59 0.97 1.06
N LYS A 158 -15.11 0.02 1.84
CA LYS A 158 -16.01 0.28 2.97
C LYS A 158 -15.22 0.44 4.27
N ALA A 159 -15.76 1.25 5.18
CA ALA A 159 -15.22 1.38 6.53
C ALA A 159 -15.19 0.02 7.27
N TYR A 160 -14.13 -0.23 8.03
CA TYR A 160 -13.91 -1.43 8.82
C TYR A 160 -13.87 -1.11 10.32
N LYS A 161 -14.00 -2.15 11.16
CA LYS A 161 -13.92 -1.98 12.62
C LYS A 161 -13.47 -3.27 13.28
N TYR A 162 -12.51 -3.17 14.19
CA TYR A 162 -12.11 -4.27 15.08
C TYR A 162 -12.72 -4.05 16.47
N PRO A 163 -13.72 -4.85 16.89
CA PRO A 163 -14.24 -4.80 18.26
C PRO A 163 -13.24 -5.36 19.25
N LEU A 164 -13.39 -5.02 20.54
CA LEU A 164 -12.51 -5.49 21.62
C LEU A 164 -11.01 -5.21 21.35
N ASN A 165 -10.74 -4.14 20.61
CA ASN A 165 -9.40 -3.79 20.17
C ASN A 165 -8.72 -2.84 21.18
N ILE A 166 -7.73 -3.34 21.91
CA ILE A 166 -6.91 -2.56 22.83
C ILE A 166 -5.83 -1.82 22.01
N LYS A 167 -5.79 -0.50 22.10
CA LYS A 167 -4.87 0.35 21.33
C LYS A 167 -3.45 0.37 21.93
N PHE A 168 -2.66 -0.68 21.70
CA PHE A 168 -1.24 -0.75 22.08
C PHE A 168 -0.39 0.19 21.20
N LEU A 169 -0.58 0.10 19.89
CA LEU A 169 -0.01 0.99 18.88
C LEU A 169 -1.01 2.11 18.55
N LYS A 170 -0.51 3.33 18.42
CA LYS A 170 -1.32 4.50 18.01
C LYS A 170 -0.50 5.34 17.02
N PRO A 171 -1.16 6.03 16.07
CA PRO A 171 -0.49 7.06 15.29
C PRO A 171 0.11 8.10 16.24
N SER A 172 1.34 8.54 15.95
CA SER A 172 1.90 9.72 16.59
C SER A 172 0.92 10.88 16.41
N LYS A 173 0.53 11.56 17.49
CA LYS A 173 -0.08 12.88 17.36
C LYS A 173 1.04 13.79 16.90
N VAL A 174 1.04 14.15 15.61
CA VAL A 174 1.80 15.31 15.15
C VAL A 174 1.16 16.50 15.89
N LEU A 175 1.90 17.03 16.86
CA LEU A 175 1.56 18.29 17.55
C LEU A 175 1.77 19.46 16.60
#